data_AF-A0A2U9IPL5-F1
#
_entry.id   AF-A0A2U9IPL5-F1
#
_cell.length_a   1.000
_cell.length_b   1.000
_cell.length_c   1.000
_cell.angle_alpha   90.00
_cell.angle_beta   90.00
_cell.angle_gamma   90.00
#
_symmetry.space_group_name_H-M   'P 1'
#
loop_
_entity.id
_entity.type
_entity.pdbx_description
1 polymer ?
#
loop_
_entity_poly.entity_id
_entity_poly.type
_entity_poly.pdbx_seq_one_letter_code
_entity_poly.pdbx_strand_id
1 'polypeptide(L)'
;MEVTEMNIYDIRNSLRRVMYSLSVIAFHEVGENRRDILKIRDEIKSLLKKKANKKDIINELGFIIIGLSILIESINDSFTKDKLKEVLDELA
;
A
#
# COMPACT_ATOMS: atom_id res chain seq x y z
N MET A 1 15.05 18.67 1.85
CA MET A 1 14.07 18.46 0.76
C MET A 1 12.76 18.99 1.26
N GLU A 2 12.29 20.10 0.72
CA GLU A 2 10.96 20.63 1.06
C GLU A 2 9.90 19.64 0.57
N VAL A 3 8.90 19.36 1.41
CA VAL A 3 7.79 18.39 1.19
C VAL A 3 6.77 18.91 0.14
N THR A 4 7.12 19.98 -0.57
CA THR A 4 6.39 20.62 -1.68
C THR A 4 6.96 20.10 -3.00
N GLU A 5 6.30 19.33 -3.85
CA GLU A 5 4.93 18.84 -3.93
C GLU A 5 5.01 17.53 -4.73
N MET A 6 4.80 16.35 -4.14
CA MET A 6 4.63 15.15 -4.98
C MET A 6 3.46 15.40 -5.94
N ASN A 7 3.73 15.29 -7.24
CA ASN A 7 2.72 15.39 -8.26
C ASN A 7 1.73 14.22 -8.07
N ILE A 8 0.44 14.48 -8.24
CA ILE A 8 -0.61 13.43 -8.19
C ILE A 8 -0.29 12.27 -9.14
N TYR A 9 0.43 12.55 -10.24
CA TYR A 9 0.93 11.56 -11.17
C TYR A 9 1.95 10.61 -10.52
N ASP A 10 2.91 11.15 -9.77
CA ASP A 10 3.95 10.36 -9.11
C ASP A 10 3.37 9.52 -7.99
N ILE A 11 2.44 10.09 -7.19
CA ILE A 11 1.70 9.35 -6.17
C ILE A 11 0.97 8.14 -6.79
N ARG A 12 0.28 8.36 -7.92
CA ARG A 12 -0.41 7.28 -8.64
C ARG A 12 0.56 6.23 -9.18
N ASN A 13 1.76 6.61 -9.60
CA ASN A 13 2.77 5.65 -10.04
C ASN A 13 3.30 4.81 -8.87
N SER A 14 3.59 5.42 -7.72
CA SER A 14 3.97 4.69 -6.51
C SER A 14 2.88 3.73 -6.06
N LEU A 15 1.62 4.18 -6.03
CA LEU A 15 0.47 3.32 -5.72
C LEU A 15 0.35 2.12 -6.68
N ARG A 16 0.64 2.29 -7.97
CA ARG A 16 0.65 1.16 -8.93
C ARG A 16 1.75 0.15 -8.60
N ARG A 17 2.97 0.61 -8.30
CA ARG A 17 4.09 -0.28 -7.94
C ARG A 17 3.80 -1.04 -6.66
N VAL A 18 3.34 -0.34 -5.62
CA VAL A 18 2.86 -0.94 -4.36
C VAL A 18 1.78 -1.99 -4.61
N MET A 19 0.77 -1.68 -5.43
CA MET A 19 -0.29 -2.64 -5.77
C MET A 19 0.25 -3.93 -6.42
N TYR A 20 1.28 -3.82 -7.28
CA TYR A 20 1.96 -4.98 -7.83
C TYR A 20 2.74 -5.74 -6.76
N SER A 21 3.52 -5.05 -5.92
CA SER A 21 4.27 -5.66 -4.83
C SER A 21 3.35 -6.44 -3.88
N LEU A 22 2.23 -5.85 -3.44
CA LEU A 22 1.23 -6.53 -2.61
C LEU A 22 0.64 -7.76 -3.30
N SER A 23 0.46 -7.72 -4.63
CA SER A 23 -0.01 -8.90 -5.38
C SER A 23 1.00 -10.04 -5.31
N VAL A 24 2.29 -9.73 -5.49
CA VAL A 24 3.38 -10.71 -5.40
C VAL A 24 3.51 -11.27 -3.98
N ILE A 25 3.46 -10.42 -2.96
CA ILE A 25 3.52 -10.84 -1.55
C ILE A 25 2.32 -11.74 -1.23
N ALA A 26 1.11 -11.37 -1.65
CA ALA A 26 -0.09 -12.18 -1.43
C ALA A 26 -0.03 -13.57 -2.08
N PHE A 27 0.79 -13.78 -3.12
CA PHE A 27 1.02 -15.12 -3.69
C PHE A 27 1.85 -16.03 -2.77
N HIS A 28 2.66 -15.46 -1.87
CA HIS A 28 3.48 -16.19 -0.92
C HIS A 28 2.74 -16.51 0.40
N GLU A 29 1.56 -15.92 0.60
CA GLU A 29 0.74 -16.12 1.80
C GLU A 29 -0.47 -17.00 1.53
N VAL A 30 -1.07 -17.51 2.61
CA VAL A 30 -2.34 -18.26 2.58
C VAL A 30 -3.27 -17.79 3.70
N GLY A 31 -4.54 -18.20 3.65
CA GLY A 31 -5.49 -17.94 4.74
C GLY A 31 -5.83 -16.45 4.94
N GLU A 32 -5.78 -15.98 6.19
CA GLU A 32 -6.17 -14.61 6.57
C GLU A 32 -5.19 -13.55 6.08
N ASN A 33 -3.88 -13.77 6.28
CA ASN A 33 -2.84 -12.84 5.82
C ASN A 33 -2.99 -12.52 4.34
N ARG A 34 -3.15 -13.55 3.49
CA ARG A 34 -3.39 -13.35 2.05
C ARG A 34 -4.63 -12.51 1.80
N ARG A 35 -5.74 -12.77 2.50
CA ARG A 35 -6.97 -12.01 2.33
C ARG A 35 -6.78 -10.54 2.71
N ASP A 36 -6.06 -10.26 3.80
CA ASP A 36 -5.85 -8.89 4.27
C ASP A 36 -4.87 -8.11 3.38
N ILE A 37 -3.79 -8.73 2.89
CA ILE A 37 -2.92 -8.13 1.87
C ILE A 37 -3.73 -7.76 0.62
N LEU A 38 -4.60 -8.67 0.15
CA LEU A 38 -5.42 -8.43 -1.04
C LEU A 38 -6.47 -7.34 -0.82
N LYS A 39 -7.01 -7.18 0.38
CA LYS A 39 -7.92 -6.08 0.71
C LYS A 39 -7.21 -4.73 0.57
N ILE A 40 -6.01 -4.57 1.15
CA ILE A 40 -5.22 -3.33 1.01
C ILE A 40 -4.92 -3.04 -0.46
N ARG A 41 -4.53 -4.07 -1.22
CA ARG A 41 -4.33 -3.95 -2.68
C ARG A 41 -5.59 -3.46 -3.39
N ASP A 42 -6.75 -3.97 -3.01
CA ASP A 42 -8.03 -3.60 -3.64
C ASP A 42 -8.47 -2.18 -3.26
N GLU A 43 -8.15 -1.71 -2.05
CA GLU A 43 -8.31 -0.30 -1.66
C GLU A 43 -7.43 0.63 -2.51
N ILE A 44 -6.17 0.26 -2.72
CA ILE A 44 -5.26 1.00 -3.62
C ILE A 44 -5.82 1.03 -5.05
N LYS A 45 -6.31 -0.12 -5.54
CA LYS A 45 -6.93 -0.21 -6.87
C LYS A 45 -8.18 0.67 -6.97
N SER A 46 -8.98 0.76 -5.92
CA SER A 46 -10.13 1.66 -5.83
C SER A 46 -9.69 3.13 -5.89
N LEU A 47 -8.67 3.48 -5.11
CA LEU A 47 -8.08 4.82 -5.08
C LEU A 47 -7.55 5.26 -6.45
N LEU A 48 -6.85 4.37 -7.16
CA LEU A 48 -6.33 4.62 -8.51
C LEU A 48 -7.43 4.87 -9.55
N LYS A 49 -8.62 4.29 -9.37
CA LYS A 49 -9.78 4.48 -10.26
C LYS A 49 -10.58 5.75 -9.92
N LYS A 50 -10.52 6.21 -8.68
CA LYS A 50 -11.27 7.37 -8.19
C LYS A 50 -10.77 8.65 -8.89
N LYS A 51 -11.68 9.41 -9.48
CA LYS A 51 -11.43 10.81 -9.85
C LYS A 51 -11.51 11.66 -8.59
N ALA A 52 -10.43 11.65 -7.82
CA ALA A 52 -10.29 12.38 -6.56
C ALA A 52 -9.30 13.54 -6.73
N ASN A 53 -9.48 14.59 -5.93
CA ASN A 53 -8.49 15.66 -5.84
C ASN A 53 -7.26 15.18 -5.05
N LYS A 54 -6.16 15.96 -5.05
CA LYS A 54 -4.91 15.59 -4.38
C LYS A 54 -5.09 15.36 -2.88
N LYS A 55 -5.90 16.17 -2.20
CA LYS A 55 -6.13 16.08 -0.75
C LYS A 55 -6.81 14.76 -0.37
N ASP A 56 -7.83 14.37 -1.13
CA ASP A 56 -8.53 13.11 -0.93
C ASP A 56 -7.58 11.92 -1.13
N ILE A 57 -6.72 11.95 -2.14
CA ILE A 57 -5.75 10.89 -2.38
C ILE A 57 -4.73 10.76 -1.25
N ILE A 58 -4.23 11.88 -0.72
CA ILE A 58 -3.30 11.87 0.40
C ILE A 58 -3.96 11.29 1.66
N ASN A 59 -5.21 11.67 1.95
CA ASN A 59 -5.94 11.14 3.09
C ASN A 59 -6.13 9.61 2.99
N GLU A 60 -6.55 9.13 1.82
CA GLU A 60 -6.74 7.69 1.56
C GLU A 60 -5.42 6.93 1.63
N LEU A 61 -4.33 7.53 1.14
CA LEU A 61 -2.97 6.98 1.26
C LEU A 61 -2.53 6.85 2.72
N GLY A 62 -2.89 7.80 3.58
CA GLY A 62 -2.66 7.70 5.03
C GLY A 62 -3.36 6.48 5.65
N PHE A 63 -4.59 6.18 5.24
CA PHE A 63 -5.30 4.98 5.70
C PHE A 63 -4.62 3.68 5.22
N ILE A 64 -4.13 3.65 3.97
CA ILE A 64 -3.37 2.52 3.43
C ILE A 64 -2.08 2.27 4.23
N ILE A 65 -1.32 3.32 4.55
CA ILE A 65 -0.09 3.24 5.36
C ILE A 65 -0.40 2.64 6.74
N ILE A 66 -1.47 3.12 7.40
CA ILE A 66 -1.90 2.60 8.70
C ILE A 66 -2.30 1.13 8.60
N GLY A 67 -3.08 0.76 7.57
CA GLY A 67 -3.49 -0.62 7.33
C GLY A 67 -2.31 -1.56 7.13
N LEU A 68 -1.30 -1.15 6.35
CA LEU A 68 -0.06 -1.89 6.16
C LEU A 68 0.73 -2.04 7.46
N SER A 69 0.81 -0.98 8.26
CA SER A 69 1.53 -0.99 9.54
C SER A 69 0.92 -2.00 10.53
N ILE A 70 -0.41 -2.04 10.62
CA ILE A 70 -1.13 -3.02 11.44
C ILE A 70 -0.89 -4.45 10.93
N LEU A 71 -0.93 -4.66 9.62
CA LEU A 71 -0.72 -5.96 8.99
C LEU A 71 0.72 -6.48 9.19
N ILE A 72 1.72 -5.60 9.11
CA ILE A 72 3.12 -5.92 9.37
C ILE A 72 3.30 -6.44 10.81
N GLU A 73 2.58 -5.87 11.77
CA GLU A 73 2.65 -6.34 13.16
C GLU A 73 1.86 -7.61 13.43
N SER A 74 0.84 -7.94 12.64
CA SER A 74 0.06 -9.17 12.80
C SER A 74 0.66 -10.39 12.10
N ILE A 75 1.52 -10.19 11.08
CA ILE A 75 2.15 -11.27 10.33
C ILE A 75 3.38 -11.81 11.08
N ASN A 76 3.39 -13.13 11.28
CA ASN A 76 4.50 -13.84 11.91
C ASN A 76 5.59 -14.25 10.92
N ASP A 77 5.26 -14.42 9.64
CA ASP A 77 6.25 -14.79 8.62
C ASP A 77 7.23 -13.64 8.38
N SER A 78 8.51 -13.89 8.63
CA SER A 78 9.54 -12.85 8.55
C SER A 78 9.75 -12.34 7.14
N PHE A 79 9.66 -13.21 6.13
CA PHE A 79 9.86 -12.82 4.74
C PHE A 79 8.76 -11.88 4.27
N THR A 80 7.50 -12.24 4.49
CA THR A 80 6.34 -11.41 4.19
C THR A 80 6.38 -10.11 4.97
N LYS A 81 6.74 -10.14 6.26
CA LYS A 81 6.87 -8.95 7.09
C LYS A 81 7.91 -7.97 6.51
N ASP A 82 9.08 -8.45 6.13
CA ASP A 82 10.14 -7.62 5.56
C ASP A 82 9.73 -7.06 4.19
N LYS A 83 9.04 -7.85 3.36
CA LYS A 83 8.52 -7.37 2.07
C LYS A 83 7.41 -6.33 2.22
N LEU A 84 6.56 -6.44 3.24
CA LEU A 84 5.56 -5.43 3.52
C LEU A 84 6.18 -4.13 4.06
N LYS A 85 7.29 -4.20 4.80
CA LYS A 85 8.04 -3.02 5.21
C LYS A 85 8.67 -2.30 4.01
N GLU A 86 9.27 -3.04 3.07
CA GLU A 86 9.77 -2.45 1.80
C GLU A 86 8.65 -1.70 1.05
N VAL A 87 7.43 -2.25 1.06
CA VAL A 87 6.25 -1.59 0.47
C VAL A 87 5.85 -0.32 1.23
N LEU A 88 5.93 -0.33 2.56
CA LEU A 88 5.62 0.82 3.40
C LEU A 88 6.61 1.96 3.16
N ASP A 89 7.90 1.64 3.07
CA ASP A 89 8.97 2.61 2.80
C ASP A 89 8.85 3.26 1.41
N GLU A 90 8.21 2.59 0.43
CA GLU A 90 7.93 3.19 -0.87
C GLU A 90 6.81 4.26 -0.82
N LEU A 91 5.96 4.21 0.21
CA LEU A 91 4.85 5.13 0.41
C LEU A 91 5.16 6.30 1.35
N ALA A 92 6.18 6.17 2.21
CA ALA A 92 6.57 7.13 3.24
C ALA A 92 7.67 8.09 2.77
#